data_AF-A0A4Y7KXF2-F1
#
_entry.id   AF-A0A4Y7KXF2-F1
#
_cell.length_a   1.000
_cell.length_b   1.000
_cell.length_c   1.000
_cell.angle_alpha   90.00
_cell.angle_beta   90.00
_cell.angle_gamma   90.00
#
_symmetry.space_group_name_H-M   'P 1'
#
loop_
_entity.id
_entity.type
_entity.pdbx_description
1 polymer ?
#
loop_
_entity_poly.entity_id
_entity_poly.type
_entity_poly.pdbx_seq_one_letter_code
_entity_poly.pdbx_strand_id
1 'polypeptide(L)'
;MDPEGFKSKMSNLNFGNVMAAAARDYQKEMLNNEKAATSSTANEDFDLDELMDDPELEKLHADRIAALKKKSEKRQALQRQGHGEYRDISEGDFLGEVTGTEKVVCHFYHREFYRCKIMDKHLKSLAPCHLDTKFIRLDAE
;
A
#
# COMPACT_ATOMS: atom_id res chain seq x y z
N MET A 1 -0.62 -54.89 11.99
CA MET A 1 -1.27 -53.72 12.63
C MET A 1 -0.19 -52.98 13.37
N ASP A 2 0.18 -51.78 12.91
CA ASP A 2 1.38 -51.08 13.35
C ASP A 2 1.05 -50.08 14.49
N PRO A 3 1.47 -50.33 15.73
CA PRO A 3 1.03 -49.57 16.91
C PRO A 3 1.58 -48.13 16.97
N GLU A 4 2.67 -47.85 16.26
CA GLU A 4 3.32 -46.53 16.23
C GLU A 4 2.50 -45.49 15.44
N GLY A 5 1.87 -45.92 14.33
CA GLY A 5 1.04 -45.06 13.49
C GLY A 5 -0.26 -44.60 14.17
N PHE A 6 -0.77 -45.36 15.14
CA PHE A 6 -1.98 -45.00 15.89
C PHE A 6 -1.69 -43.92 16.95
N LYS A 7 -0.57 -44.02 17.67
CA LYS A 7 -0.14 -43.03 18.68
C LYS A 7 0.17 -41.67 18.05
N SER A 8 0.83 -41.67 16.89
CA SER A 8 1.16 -40.44 16.15
C SER A 8 -0.09 -39.67 15.69
N LYS A 9 -1.12 -40.39 15.20
CA LYS A 9 -2.40 -39.78 14.82
C LYS A 9 -3.20 -39.23 16.00
N MET A 10 -3.19 -39.91 17.16
CA MET A 10 -3.83 -39.40 18.38
C MET A 10 -3.14 -38.15 18.93
N SER A 11 -1.81 -38.06 18.88
CA SER A 11 -1.05 -36.89 19.33
C SER A 11 -1.36 -35.64 18.50
N ASN A 12 -1.43 -35.77 17.17
CA ASN A 12 -1.76 -34.67 16.28
C ASN A 12 -3.23 -34.21 16.40
N LEU A 13 -4.19 -35.12 16.63
CA LEU A 13 -5.58 -34.74 16.90
C LEU A 13 -5.72 -33.99 18.23
N ASN A 14 -4.97 -34.41 19.27
CA ASN A 14 -5.01 -33.73 20.56
C ASN A 14 -4.48 -32.29 20.47
N PHE A 15 -3.37 -32.05 19.76
CA PHE A 15 -2.79 -30.72 19.57
C PHE A 15 -3.72 -29.75 18.82
N GLY A 16 -4.44 -30.23 17.80
CA GLY A 16 -5.42 -29.42 17.07
C GLY A 16 -6.59 -28.97 17.97
N ASN A 17 -7.08 -29.87 18.82
CA ASN A 17 -8.18 -29.57 19.74
C ASN A 17 -7.76 -28.63 20.89
N VAL A 18 -6.56 -28.77 21.46
CA VAL A 18 -6.09 -27.83 22.49
C VAL A 18 -5.79 -26.44 21.93
N MET A 19 -5.23 -26.33 20.73
CA MET A 19 -5.03 -25.02 20.09
C MET A 19 -6.35 -24.35 19.72
N ALA A 20 -7.33 -25.12 19.23
CA ALA A 20 -8.67 -24.60 18.96
C ALA A 20 -9.42 -24.19 20.24
N ALA A 21 -9.24 -24.90 21.36
CA ALA A 21 -9.77 -24.50 22.66
C ALA A 21 -9.11 -23.22 23.17
N ALA A 22 -7.77 -23.15 23.12
CA ALA A 22 -7.02 -21.96 23.52
C ALA A 22 -7.39 -20.71 22.70
N ALA A 23 -7.61 -20.87 21.38
CA ALA A 23 -8.07 -19.78 20.53
C ALA A 23 -9.47 -19.29 20.91
N ARG A 24 -10.40 -20.19 21.25
CA ARG A 24 -11.76 -19.83 21.68
C ARG A 24 -11.77 -19.16 23.05
N ASP A 25 -10.97 -19.65 23.99
CA ASP A 25 -10.87 -19.07 25.32
C ASP A 25 -10.24 -17.68 25.27
N TYR A 26 -9.21 -17.48 24.45
CA TYR A 26 -8.62 -16.16 24.21
C TYR A 26 -9.61 -15.17 23.58
N GLN A 27 -10.40 -15.64 22.62
CA GLN A 27 -11.43 -14.82 21.97
C GLN A 27 -12.56 -14.45 22.96
N LYS A 28 -12.91 -15.37 23.88
CA LYS A 28 -13.92 -15.12 24.92
C LYS A 28 -13.41 -14.17 26.01
N GLU A 29 -12.15 -14.27 26.42
CA GLU A 29 -11.53 -13.33 27.35
C GLU A 29 -11.42 -11.92 26.74
N MET A 30 -11.05 -11.82 25.47
CA MET A 30 -11.01 -10.53 24.76
C MET A 30 -12.38 -9.85 24.74
N LEU A 31 -13.44 -10.57 24.35
CA LEU A 31 -14.81 -10.03 24.34
C LEU A 31 -15.32 -9.66 25.74
N ASN A 32 -14.96 -10.42 26.77
CA ASN A 32 -15.32 -10.08 28.15
C ASN A 32 -14.57 -8.85 28.66
N ASN A 33 -13.31 -8.68 28.27
CA ASN A 33 -12.50 -7.51 28.64
C ASN A 33 -12.97 -6.24 27.91
N GLU A 34 -13.38 -6.37 26.65
CA GLU A 34 -14.06 -5.28 25.91
C GLU A 34 -15.36 -4.89 26.60
N LYS A 35 -16.25 -5.85 26.92
CA LYS A 35 -17.50 -5.57 27.65
C LYS A 35 -17.29 -4.95 29.02
N ALA A 36 -16.25 -5.35 29.75
CA ALA A 36 -15.90 -4.76 31.04
C ALA A 36 -15.36 -3.32 30.89
N ALA A 37 -14.56 -3.05 29.85
CA ALA A 37 -14.00 -1.72 29.59
C ALA A 37 -15.07 -0.70 29.13
N THR A 38 -16.07 -1.12 28.36
CA THR A 38 -17.16 -0.26 27.88
C THR A 38 -18.06 0.27 29.01
N SER A 39 -18.11 -0.41 30.16
CA SER A 39 -19.00 -0.04 31.28
C SER A 39 -18.63 1.23 32.06
N SER A 40 -17.51 1.90 31.74
CA SER A 40 -16.92 2.95 32.60
C SER A 40 -16.72 4.34 31.96
N THR A 41 -17.24 4.60 30.76
CA THR A 41 -17.14 5.91 30.10
C THR A 41 -18.49 6.37 29.56
N ALA A 42 -19.01 7.46 30.12
CA ALA A 42 -20.21 8.15 29.65
C ALA A 42 -19.97 8.84 28.28
N ASN A 43 -19.85 8.05 27.23
CA ASN A 43 -20.18 8.45 25.87
C ASN A 43 -21.56 7.87 25.57
N GLU A 44 -22.39 8.58 24.82
CA GLU A 44 -23.68 8.06 24.36
C GLU A 44 -23.46 6.66 23.75
N ASP A 45 -24.07 5.65 24.37
CA ASP A 45 -23.94 4.23 24.00
C ASP A 45 -24.60 4.02 22.63
N PHE A 46 -23.87 4.30 21.55
CA PHE A 46 -24.21 3.81 20.23
C PHE A 46 -23.96 2.30 20.23
N ASP A 47 -25.02 1.52 20.07
CA ASP A 47 -24.91 0.07 20.01
C ASP A 47 -24.10 -0.30 18.77
N LEU A 48 -22.90 -0.83 19.00
CA LEU A 48 -21.90 -1.06 17.94
C LEU A 48 -22.43 -2.05 16.90
N ASP A 49 -23.27 -2.99 17.33
CA ASP A 49 -23.95 -3.95 16.46
C ASP A 49 -24.98 -3.26 15.53
N GLU A 50 -25.67 -2.21 16.02
CA GLU A 50 -26.66 -1.45 15.25
C GLU A 50 -26.00 -0.52 14.22
N LEU A 51 -24.80 0.00 14.52
CA LEU A 51 -23.97 0.76 13.58
C LEU A 51 -23.32 -0.13 12.51
N MET A 52 -23.02 -1.39 12.83
CA MET A 52 -22.41 -2.33 11.88
C MET A 52 -23.39 -2.77 10.78
N ASP A 53 -24.68 -2.78 11.08
CA ASP A 53 -25.75 -3.10 10.12
C ASP A 53 -26.32 -1.86 9.41
N ASP A 54 -25.77 -0.66 9.66
CA ASP A 54 -26.20 0.58 9.01
C ASP A 54 -25.80 0.60 7.52
N PRO A 55 -26.78 0.54 6.59
CA PRO A 55 -26.50 0.55 5.15
C PRO A 55 -25.79 1.82 4.67
N GLU A 56 -25.96 2.95 5.39
CA GLU A 56 -25.30 4.20 5.07
C GLU A 56 -23.81 4.17 5.43
N LEU A 57 -23.45 3.55 6.56
CA LEU A 57 -22.07 3.38 6.99
C LEU A 57 -21.32 2.40 6.08
N GLU A 58 -21.95 1.29 5.68
CA GLU A 58 -21.38 0.34 4.71
C GLU A 58 -21.07 1.01 3.37
N LYS A 59 -22.00 1.85 2.88
CA LYS A 59 -21.81 2.61 1.64
C LYS A 59 -20.62 3.56 1.74
N LEU A 60 -20.49 4.26 2.86
CA LEU A 60 -19.39 5.21 3.09
C LEU A 60 -18.03 4.49 3.16
N HIS A 61 -18.00 3.31 3.76
CA HIS A 61 -16.83 2.43 3.76
C HIS A 61 -16.48 1.94 2.34
N ALA A 62 -17.47 1.47 1.58
CA ALA A 62 -17.29 1.04 0.20
C ALA A 62 -16.74 2.17 -0.68
N ASP A 63 -17.30 3.38 -0.56
CA ASP A 63 -16.85 4.57 -1.28
C ASP A 63 -15.41 4.95 -0.93
N ARG A 64 -15.04 4.87 0.35
CA ARG A 64 -13.67 5.15 0.81
C ARG A 64 -12.67 4.11 0.27
N ILE A 65 -13.03 2.83 0.32
CA ILE A 65 -12.21 1.74 -0.24
C ILE A 65 -12.06 1.91 -1.75
N ALA A 66 -13.14 2.23 -2.46
CA ALA A 66 -13.11 2.49 -3.90
C ALA A 66 -12.23 3.70 -4.25
N ALA A 67 -12.32 4.79 -3.49
CA ALA A 67 -11.48 5.98 -3.68
C ALA A 67 -9.99 5.68 -3.43
N LEU A 68 -9.67 4.89 -2.41
CA LEU A 68 -8.29 4.45 -2.14
C LEU A 68 -7.75 3.54 -3.24
N LYS A 69 -8.55 2.55 -3.70
CA LYS A 69 -8.20 1.68 -4.82
C LYS A 69 -7.91 2.48 -6.09
N LYS A 70 -8.81 3.40 -6.46
CA LYS A 70 -8.65 4.27 -7.63
C LYS A 70 -7.39 5.13 -7.57
N LYS A 71 -7.05 5.68 -6.40
CA LYS A 71 -5.80 6.43 -6.20
C LYS A 71 -4.56 5.54 -6.35
N SER A 72 -4.59 4.33 -5.80
CA SER A 72 -3.51 3.35 -5.92
C SER A 72 -3.30 2.92 -7.37
N GLU A 73 -4.38 2.60 -8.08
CA GLU A 73 -4.36 2.22 -9.50
C GLU A 73 -3.80 3.34 -10.37
N LYS A 74 -4.23 4.59 -10.16
CA LYS A 74 -3.68 5.75 -10.88
C LYS A 74 -2.19 5.89 -10.63
N ARG A 75 -1.74 5.74 -9.39
CA ARG A 75 -0.31 5.79 -9.02
C ARG A 75 0.49 4.68 -9.68
N GLN A 76 -0.02 3.44 -9.71
CA GLN A 76 0.62 2.32 -10.41
C GLN A 76 0.68 2.55 -11.91
N ALA A 77 -0.39 3.07 -12.53
CA ALA A 77 -0.42 3.36 -13.96
C ALA A 77 0.65 4.39 -14.35
N LEU A 78 0.79 5.46 -13.56
CA LEU A 78 1.84 6.48 -13.76
C LEU A 78 3.25 5.88 -13.56
N GLN A 79 3.45 5.05 -12.54
CA GLN A 79 4.71 4.33 -12.36
C GLN A 79 5.04 3.40 -13.54
N ARG A 80 4.05 2.72 -14.14
CA ARG A 80 4.28 1.89 -15.34
C ARG A 80 4.67 2.70 -16.57
N GLN A 81 4.22 3.95 -16.66
CA GLN A 81 4.67 4.91 -17.68
C GLN A 81 6.08 5.49 -17.35
N GLY A 82 6.63 5.09 -16.20
CA GLY A 82 7.91 5.48 -15.63
C GLY A 82 7.95 6.94 -15.21
N HIS A 83 6.86 7.41 -14.60
CA HIS A 83 6.85 8.56 -13.70
C HIS A 83 7.50 8.18 -12.38
N GLY A 84 8.12 9.15 -11.71
CA GLY A 84 8.81 8.88 -10.44
C GLY A 84 10.25 8.41 -10.57
N GLU A 85 10.75 8.26 -11.80
CA GLU A 85 12.12 7.84 -12.10
C GLU A 85 12.85 8.95 -12.85
N TYR A 86 14.18 8.99 -12.70
CA TYR A 86 15.05 9.85 -13.47
C TYR A 86 15.74 9.03 -14.54
N ARG A 87 15.33 9.18 -15.81
CA ARG A 87 15.81 8.37 -16.94
C ARG A 87 16.57 9.18 -17.97
N ASP A 88 17.51 8.53 -18.61
CA ASP A 88 18.28 9.05 -19.74
C ASP A 88 17.55 8.66 -21.03
N ILE A 89 17.33 9.61 -21.94
CA ILE A 89 16.61 9.37 -23.20
C ILE A 89 17.40 9.91 -24.38
N SER A 90 17.16 9.32 -25.55
CA SER A 90 17.71 9.83 -26.81
C SER A 90 16.87 11.00 -27.35
N GLU A 91 17.43 11.80 -28.25
CA GLU A 91 16.71 12.88 -28.93
C GLU A 91 15.47 12.38 -29.69
N GLY A 92 15.55 11.20 -30.31
CA GLY A 92 14.43 10.59 -31.02
C GLY A 92 13.23 10.27 -30.12
N ASP A 93 13.49 9.94 -28.85
CA ASP A 93 12.45 9.59 -27.88
C ASP A 93 11.87 10.82 -27.17
N PHE A 94 12.55 11.98 -27.23
CA PHE A 94 12.17 13.19 -26.53
C PHE A 94 10.72 13.59 -26.82
N LEU A 95 10.35 13.65 -28.09
CA LEU A 95 8.98 14.01 -28.50
C LEU A 95 7.95 13.02 -27.98
N GLY A 96 8.23 11.72 -28.02
CA GLY A 96 7.33 10.69 -27.47
C GLY A 96 7.09 10.87 -25.97
N GLU A 97 8.15 11.22 -25.24
CA GLU A 97 8.08 11.36 -23.78
C GLU A 97 7.42 12.67 -23.32
N VAL A 98 7.65 13.79 -24.01
CA VAL A 98 7.03 15.07 -23.66
C VAL A 98 5.58 15.19 -24.12
N THR A 99 5.20 14.53 -25.21
CA THR A 99 3.81 14.58 -25.72
C THR A 99 2.88 13.61 -25.00
N GLY A 100 3.41 12.53 -24.42
CA GLY A 100 2.61 11.52 -23.73
C GLY A 100 2.18 11.88 -22.31
N THR A 101 2.70 12.98 -21.74
CA THR A 101 2.54 13.32 -20.32
C THR A 101 2.21 14.80 -20.12
N GLU A 102 1.39 15.13 -19.12
CA GLU A 102 1.00 16.51 -18.81
C GLU A 102 2.15 17.35 -18.21
N LYS A 103 2.98 16.75 -17.35
CA LYS A 103 4.11 17.40 -16.68
C LYS A 103 5.41 16.65 -16.91
N VAL A 104 6.37 17.30 -17.54
CA VAL A 104 7.69 16.73 -17.80
C VAL A 104 8.78 17.74 -17.43
N VAL A 105 9.80 17.26 -16.74
CA VAL A 105 11.02 18.00 -16.43
C VAL A 105 12.16 17.36 -17.23
N CYS A 106 12.69 18.10 -18.20
CA CYS A 106 13.83 17.67 -19.00
C CYS A 106 15.09 18.45 -18.62
N HIS A 107 16.12 17.72 -18.19
CA HIS A 107 17.45 18.29 -18.01
C HIS A 107 18.32 18.05 -19.25
N PHE A 108 18.51 19.09 -20.05
CA PHE A 108 19.56 19.13 -21.05
C PHE A 108 20.90 19.32 -20.36
N TYR A 109 21.76 18.30 -20.45
CA TYR A 109 23.05 18.29 -19.79
C TYR A 109 24.18 18.23 -20.80
N HIS A 110 25.37 18.64 -20.37
CA HIS A 110 26.61 18.45 -21.12
C HIS A 110 27.66 17.90 -20.17
N ARG A 111 28.44 16.92 -20.62
CA ARG A 111 29.34 16.13 -19.75
C ARG A 111 30.44 16.97 -19.08
N GLU A 112 30.84 18.05 -19.74
CA GLU A 112 31.90 18.96 -19.28
C GLU A 112 31.45 19.89 -18.14
N PHE A 113 30.15 20.13 -17.96
CA PHE A 113 29.67 21.07 -16.95
C PHE A 113 29.42 20.39 -15.61
N TYR A 114 30.23 20.76 -14.60
CA TYR A 114 30.05 20.27 -13.23
C TYR A 114 28.68 20.61 -12.63
N ARG A 115 28.07 21.73 -13.04
CA ARG A 115 26.73 22.14 -12.58
C ARG A 115 25.65 21.12 -12.97
N CYS A 116 25.77 20.46 -14.12
CA CYS A 116 24.84 19.41 -14.54
C CYS A 116 24.87 18.22 -13.58
N LYS A 117 26.05 17.85 -13.04
CA LYS A 117 26.17 16.78 -12.04
C LYS A 117 25.43 17.10 -10.74
N ILE A 118 25.42 18.38 -10.34
CA ILE A 118 24.68 18.85 -9.17
C ILE A 118 23.17 18.73 -9.44
N MET A 119 22.71 19.20 -10.60
CA MET A 119 21.30 19.11 -11.00
C MET A 119 20.82 17.66 -11.08
N ASP A 120 21.59 16.77 -11.70
CA ASP A 120 21.32 15.33 -11.76
C ASP A 120 21.06 14.73 -10.37
N LYS A 121 21.90 15.08 -9.38
CA LYS A 121 21.75 14.60 -8.01
C LYS A 121 20.40 15.02 -7.41
N HIS A 122 20.03 16.29 -7.56
CA HIS A 122 18.79 16.80 -6.99
C HIS A 122 17.55 16.29 -7.73
N LEU A 123 17.57 16.26 -9.06
CA LEU A 123 16.47 15.74 -9.87
C LEU A 123 16.23 14.25 -9.61
N LYS A 124 17.30 13.46 -9.45
CA LYS A 124 17.20 12.05 -9.07
C LYS A 124 16.56 11.85 -7.68
N SER A 125 16.81 12.74 -6.73
CA SER A 125 16.17 12.70 -5.42
C SER A 125 14.71 13.17 -5.44
N LEU A 126 14.37 14.12 -6.32
CA LEU A 126 13.01 14.67 -6.45
C LEU A 126 12.06 13.77 -7.24
N ALA A 127 12.57 13.05 -8.24
CA ALA A 127 11.77 12.16 -9.08
C ALA A 127 10.82 11.24 -8.28
N PRO A 128 11.27 10.44 -7.29
CA PRO A 128 10.38 9.54 -6.55
C PRO A 128 9.34 10.26 -5.67
N CYS A 129 9.57 11.53 -5.31
CA CYS A 129 8.61 12.34 -4.56
C CYS A 129 7.45 12.85 -5.43
N HIS A 130 7.68 12.98 -6.74
CA HIS A 130 6.75 13.58 -7.70
C HIS A 130 6.31 12.57 -8.76
N LEU A 131 5.39 11.68 -8.37
CA LEU A 131 4.85 10.62 -9.24
C LEU A 131 3.87 11.13 -10.31
N ASP A 132 3.50 12.40 -10.26
CA ASP A 132 2.68 13.06 -11.26
C ASP A 132 3.51 13.70 -12.39
N THR A 133 4.84 13.69 -12.25
CA THR A 133 5.77 14.37 -13.15
C THR A 133 6.82 13.39 -13.65
N LYS A 134 7.13 13.47 -14.95
CA LYS A 134 8.18 12.66 -15.56
C LYS A 134 9.51 13.41 -15.54
N PHE A 135 10.57 12.76 -15.04
CA PHE A 135 11.90 13.35 -15.00
C PHE A 135 12.81 12.64 -16.02
N ILE A 136 13.29 13.41 -16.99
CA ILE A 136 14.16 12.92 -18.07
C ILE A 136 15.42 13.78 -18.16
N ARG A 137 16.49 13.21 -18.68
CA ARG A 137 17.70 13.94 -19.06
C ARG A 137 18.13 13.55 -20.47
N LEU A 138 18.79 14.49 -21.13
CA LEU A 138 19.19 14.37 -22.52
C LEU A 138 20.54 15.07 -22.71
N ASP A 139 21.46 14.42 -23.42
CA ASP A 139 22.77 14.97 -23.77
C ASP A 139 22.59 16.05 -24.85
N ALA A 140 23.01 17.29 -24.55
CA ALA A 140 22.81 18.45 -25.42
C ALA A 140 23.98 18.68 -26.41
N GLU A 141 24.91 17.74 -26.47
CA GLU A 141 26.05 17.72 -27.40
C GLU A 141 25.67 17.12 -28.77
#